data_AF-A0A2Z2P4C0-F1
#
_entry.id   AF-A0A2Z2P4C0-F1
#
_cell.length_a   1.000
_cell.length_b   1.000
_cell.length_c   1.000
_cell.angle_alpha   90.00
_cell.angle_beta   90.00
_cell.angle_gamma   90.00
#
_symmetry.space_group_name_H-M   'P 1'
#
loop_
_entity.id
_entity.type
_entity.pdbx_description
1 polymer ?
#
loop_
_entity_poly.entity_id
_entity_poly.type
_entity_poly.pdbx_seq_one_letter_code
_entity_poly.pdbx_strand_id
1 'polypeptide(L)'
;MRTFKLASAAVLALIVAGCDGNARPFEEAVEVRTENLTSIEVVPPTITVPALFMNIGDTAQFGVQGNTVIGQVLTLDSDDRQWQVTDESVASIDGNGLLTAKANGIVGVFVSIGGLETIQYDLTVSQADLIDVSEVIGEAIIERCLPQEYSATGLFDDGSTRDLSEVSWSLAAADSSNARIQNNPDITAEVTGLNASSITLTAALSGFTLPLPLEISDSLTALDISPDSVSLSVDGTQTLAAFGTYEGAAPGSTDTTTQRTSVNVSSAVDWQITNGGEDVASVSNTTGSKGLVTGLESGVANLTVSCGVDRVSDAVVVTISDSSSDELSFERGSSISVDVDAASFTLNVSSGSSYSSDDILDNDDLTWEFDSSSSTSDAISLDGTGDDAGEVDPLRVGSGTITVTDSDGNSETIFIEVTDN
;
A
#
# COMPACT_ATOMS: atom_id res chain seq x y z
N MET A 1 -22.33 1.78 -78.36
CA MET A 1 -22.13 1.24 -76.99
C MET A 1 -21.32 2.26 -76.21
N ARG A 2 -21.85 2.68 -75.05
CA ARG A 2 -21.29 3.73 -74.18
C ARG A 2 -19.88 3.36 -73.70
N THR A 3 -18.99 4.35 -73.63
CA THR A 3 -17.97 4.44 -72.58
C THR A 3 -17.50 5.89 -72.48
N PHE A 4 -18.07 6.62 -71.51
CA PHE A 4 -17.43 7.78 -70.89
C PHE A 4 -16.23 7.27 -70.08
N LYS A 5 -15.04 7.85 -70.26
CA LYS A 5 -13.95 7.71 -69.30
C LYS A 5 -13.67 9.06 -68.66
N LEU A 6 -13.74 9.03 -67.33
CA LEU A 6 -13.65 10.12 -66.37
C LEU A 6 -12.32 10.88 -66.48
N ALA A 7 -12.41 12.16 -66.16
CA ALA A 7 -11.31 13.11 -66.03
C ALA A 7 -10.37 12.74 -64.88
N SER A 8 -9.06 12.93 -65.13
CA SER A 8 -8.01 12.99 -64.11
C SER A 8 -8.25 14.15 -63.16
N ALA A 9 -8.47 13.84 -61.88
CA ALA A 9 -8.22 14.79 -60.79
C ALA A 9 -6.86 14.43 -60.19
N ALA A 10 -5.83 15.19 -60.57
CA ALA A 10 -4.54 15.15 -59.90
C ALA A 10 -4.72 15.77 -58.51
N VAL A 11 -4.76 14.93 -57.47
CA VAL A 11 -4.65 15.37 -56.09
C VAL A 11 -3.22 15.89 -55.91
N LEU A 12 -3.08 17.21 -55.91
CA LEU A 12 -1.85 17.89 -55.54
C LEU A 12 -1.70 17.72 -54.03
N ALA A 13 -0.95 16.69 -53.63
CA ALA A 13 -0.52 16.51 -52.25
C ALA A 13 0.42 17.67 -51.89
N LEU A 14 -0.13 18.68 -51.21
CA LEU A 14 0.65 19.68 -50.50
C LEU A 14 1.35 18.95 -49.35
N ILE A 15 2.62 18.60 -49.55
CA ILE A 15 3.50 18.21 -48.45
C ILE A 15 3.84 19.51 -47.72
N VAL A 16 3.13 19.77 -46.63
CA VAL A 16 3.50 20.84 -45.68
C VAL A 16 4.72 20.32 -44.93
N ALA A 17 5.91 20.72 -45.38
CA ALA A 17 7.11 20.71 -44.56
C ALA A 17 7.11 21.99 -43.72
N GLY A 18 6.93 21.84 -42.40
CA GLY A 18 6.88 22.91 -41.39
C GLY A 18 5.89 22.52 -40.30
N CYS A 19 6.22 22.38 -39.02
CA CYS A 19 7.35 22.89 -38.24
C CYS A 19 7.76 21.85 -37.19
N ASP A 20 9.03 21.81 -36.81
CA ASP A 20 9.46 21.42 -35.45
C ASP A 20 8.96 22.48 -34.43
N GLY A 21 7.67 22.75 -34.45
CA GLY A 21 7.03 23.68 -33.53
C GLY A 21 6.84 22.96 -32.22
N ASN A 22 7.50 23.45 -31.17
CA ASN A 22 7.28 22.99 -29.80
C ASN A 22 5.76 22.88 -29.57
N ALA A 23 5.24 21.66 -29.38
CA ALA A 23 3.79 21.43 -29.28
C ALA A 23 3.22 22.00 -27.97
N ARG A 24 4.09 22.26 -26.97
CA ARG A 24 3.79 22.83 -25.66
C ARG A 24 2.74 23.94 -25.66
N PRO A 25 2.93 25.04 -26.40
CA PRO A 25 2.03 26.19 -26.27
C PRO A 25 0.62 25.88 -26.80
N PHE A 26 0.49 24.91 -27.72
CA PHE A 26 -0.80 24.46 -28.19
C PHE A 26 -1.47 23.53 -27.17
N GLU A 27 -0.73 22.60 -26.58
CA GLU A 27 -1.22 21.71 -25.52
C GLU A 27 -1.69 22.50 -24.30
N GLU A 28 -0.91 23.47 -23.84
CA GLU A 28 -1.27 24.34 -22.72
C GLU A 28 -2.49 25.22 -23.05
N ALA A 29 -2.62 25.70 -24.29
CA ALA A 29 -3.81 26.44 -24.73
C ALA A 29 -5.07 25.54 -24.76
N VAL A 30 -4.91 24.25 -25.06
CA VAL A 30 -5.99 23.27 -24.95
C VAL A 30 -6.33 23.01 -23.48
N GLU A 31 -5.34 22.85 -22.61
CA GLU A 31 -5.51 22.68 -21.15
C GLU A 31 -6.30 23.84 -20.55
N VAL A 32 -5.87 25.08 -20.77
CA VAL A 32 -6.57 26.30 -20.29
C VAL A 32 -8.04 26.30 -20.70
N ARG A 33 -8.35 25.90 -21.94
CA ARG A 33 -9.72 25.86 -22.45
C ARG A 33 -10.53 24.68 -21.91
N THR A 34 -9.90 23.52 -21.78
CA THR A 34 -10.56 22.28 -21.33
C THR A 34 -10.92 22.37 -19.86
N GLU A 35 -9.99 22.87 -19.05
CA GLU A 35 -10.17 23.08 -17.61
C GLU A 35 -10.88 24.40 -17.27
N ASN A 36 -11.24 25.20 -18.28
CA ASN A 36 -11.88 26.51 -18.13
C ASN A 36 -11.14 27.44 -17.16
N LEU A 37 -9.81 27.51 -17.29
CA LEU A 37 -8.96 28.35 -16.44
C LEU A 37 -9.17 29.83 -16.74
N THR A 38 -9.21 30.64 -15.69
CA THR A 38 -9.36 32.11 -15.75
C THR A 38 -8.13 32.85 -15.26
N SER A 39 -7.40 32.25 -14.31
CA SER A 39 -6.10 32.70 -13.84
C SER A 39 -5.29 31.50 -13.38
N ILE A 40 -3.99 31.72 -13.26
CA ILE A 40 -3.05 30.78 -12.66
C ILE A 40 -2.28 31.49 -11.55
N GLU A 41 -1.80 30.73 -10.57
CA GLU A 41 -1.08 31.22 -9.41
C GLU A 41 0.12 30.32 -9.10
N VAL A 42 1.25 30.93 -8.75
CA VAL A 42 2.42 30.20 -8.26
C VAL A 42 2.10 29.65 -6.88
N VAL A 43 2.35 28.36 -6.69
CA VAL A 43 2.31 27.66 -5.41
C VAL A 43 3.76 27.58 -4.91
N PRO A 44 4.17 28.41 -3.93
CA PRO A 44 5.51 28.32 -3.35
C PRO A 44 5.69 27.05 -2.51
N PRO A 45 6.93 26.68 -2.14
CA PRO A 45 7.14 25.64 -1.13
C PRO A 45 6.41 26.00 0.17
N THR A 46 5.97 24.97 0.91
CA THR A 46 5.34 25.18 2.21
C THR A 46 6.37 25.74 3.20
N ILE A 47 6.05 26.88 3.80
CA ILE A 47 6.88 27.54 4.81
C ILE A 47 6.06 27.85 6.06
N THR A 48 6.72 27.91 7.21
CA THR A 48 6.09 28.30 8.48
C THR A 48 6.39 29.75 8.89
N VAL A 49 7.28 30.42 8.14
CA VAL A 49 7.68 31.81 8.34
C VAL A 49 6.97 32.77 7.36
N PRO A 50 6.90 34.09 7.65
CA PRO A 50 6.18 35.05 6.80
C PRO A 50 6.76 35.31 5.41
N ALA A 51 8.03 34.95 5.17
CA ALA A 51 8.71 35.19 3.90
C ALA A 51 9.74 34.10 3.63
N LEU A 52 9.88 33.71 2.35
CA LEU A 52 10.86 32.72 1.92
C LEU A 52 12.25 33.37 1.80
N PHE A 53 13.18 32.88 2.63
CA PHE A 53 14.60 33.20 2.56
C PHE A 53 15.39 31.95 2.19
N MET A 54 16.39 32.10 1.33
CA MET A 54 17.26 31.00 0.89
C MET A 54 18.73 31.38 1.00
N ASN A 55 19.58 30.44 1.39
CA ASN A 55 21.02 30.55 1.22
C ASN A 55 21.41 30.30 -0.23
N ILE A 56 22.61 30.73 -0.61
CA ILE A 56 23.15 30.48 -1.94
C ILE A 56 23.41 28.98 -2.09
N GLY A 57 22.93 28.39 -3.18
CA GLY A 57 23.01 26.96 -3.45
C GLY A 57 21.78 26.17 -3.00
N ASP A 58 20.93 26.73 -2.15
CA ASP A 58 19.67 26.10 -1.76
C ASP A 58 18.74 25.94 -2.97
N THR A 59 17.91 24.90 -2.91
CA THR A 59 16.89 24.62 -3.92
C THR A 59 15.49 24.62 -3.32
N ALA A 60 14.50 25.08 -4.08
CA ALA A 60 13.11 25.10 -3.67
C ALA A 60 12.19 24.70 -4.84
N GLN A 61 11.26 23.79 -4.59
CA GLN A 61 10.28 23.37 -5.58
C GLN A 61 9.08 24.33 -5.58
N PHE A 62 8.76 24.88 -6.74
CA PHE A 62 7.56 25.64 -6.99
C PHE A 62 6.56 24.81 -7.78
N GLY A 63 5.28 24.98 -7.47
CA GLY A 63 4.16 24.42 -8.20
C GLY A 63 3.26 25.50 -8.80
N VAL A 64 2.26 25.11 -9.58
CA VAL A 64 1.28 26.03 -10.16
C VAL A 64 -0.14 25.49 -10.00
N GLN A 65 -1.07 26.40 -9.72
CA GLN A 65 -2.49 26.09 -9.65
C GLN A 65 -3.31 27.01 -10.55
N GLY A 66 -4.44 26.51 -11.04
CA GLY A 66 -5.38 27.24 -11.87
C GLY A 66 -6.67 27.53 -11.13
N ASN A 67 -7.25 28.71 -11.38
CA ASN A 67 -8.58 29.08 -10.90
C ASN A 67 -9.58 28.99 -12.05
N THR A 68 -10.65 28.21 -11.88
CA THR A 68 -11.66 28.04 -12.92
C THR A 68 -12.74 29.12 -12.85
N VAL A 69 -13.56 29.22 -13.90
CA VAL A 69 -14.71 30.14 -13.95
C VAL A 69 -15.72 29.96 -12.81
N ILE A 70 -15.78 28.77 -12.21
CA ILE A 70 -16.68 28.44 -11.09
C ILE A 70 -16.02 28.66 -9.72
N GLY A 71 -14.80 29.22 -9.68
CA GLY A 71 -14.05 29.49 -8.45
C GLY A 71 -13.40 28.25 -7.83
N GLN A 72 -13.26 27.16 -8.59
CA GLN A 72 -12.52 25.98 -8.15
C GLN A 72 -11.02 26.20 -8.37
N VAL A 73 -10.21 25.83 -7.37
CA VAL A 73 -8.76 25.73 -7.48
C VAL A 73 -8.40 24.33 -7.99
N LEU A 74 -7.62 24.27 -9.06
CA LEU A 74 -7.11 23.04 -9.66
C LEU A 74 -5.58 23.03 -9.56
N THR A 75 -5.00 22.03 -8.93
CA THR A 75 -3.55 21.81 -9.00
C THR A 75 -3.20 21.39 -10.43
N LEU A 76 -2.23 22.08 -11.02
CA LEU A 76 -1.77 21.80 -12.37
C LEU A 76 -0.42 21.10 -12.33
N ASP A 77 -0.14 20.34 -13.39
CA ASP A 77 1.21 19.81 -13.60
C ASP A 77 2.21 20.97 -13.73
N SER A 78 3.30 20.88 -12.97
CA SER A 78 4.35 21.90 -12.91
C SER A 78 5.54 21.55 -13.82
N ASP A 79 5.53 20.34 -14.39
CA ASP A 79 6.61 19.83 -15.22
C ASP A 79 6.60 20.42 -16.63
N ASP A 80 7.82 20.62 -17.14
CA ASP A 80 8.18 21.10 -18.47
C ASP A 80 7.46 22.42 -18.88
N ARG A 81 7.07 23.24 -17.89
CA ARG A 81 6.46 24.57 -18.07
C ARG A 81 7.51 25.66 -18.35
N GLN A 82 7.05 26.83 -18.81
CA GLN A 82 7.89 28.01 -19.02
C GLN A 82 8.04 28.83 -17.72
N TRP A 83 8.71 28.23 -16.73
CA TRP A 83 9.07 28.92 -15.49
C TRP A 83 10.13 29.99 -15.74
N GLN A 84 9.98 31.12 -15.05
CA GLN A 84 10.88 32.27 -15.17
C GLN A 84 11.17 32.90 -13.81
N VAL A 85 12.33 33.54 -13.72
CA VAL A 85 12.73 34.41 -12.61
C VAL A 85 12.99 35.82 -13.11
N THR A 86 12.73 36.82 -12.27
CA THR A 86 12.94 38.23 -12.65
C THR A 86 14.40 38.64 -12.75
N ASP A 87 15.31 37.90 -12.08
CA ASP A 87 16.76 38.12 -12.14
C ASP A 87 17.52 36.78 -12.13
N GLU A 88 17.97 36.36 -13.31
CA GLU A 88 18.73 35.11 -13.50
C GLU A 88 20.13 35.11 -12.84
N SER A 89 20.62 36.29 -12.43
CA SER A 89 21.87 36.42 -11.67
C SER A 89 21.69 36.11 -10.19
N VAL A 90 20.46 36.28 -9.66
CA VAL A 90 20.09 35.99 -8.27
C VAL A 90 19.63 34.54 -8.10
N ALA A 91 18.87 33.99 -9.05
CA ALA A 91 18.43 32.59 -9.03
C ALA A 91 18.30 32.00 -10.45
N SER A 92 18.07 30.70 -10.57
CA SER A 92 17.50 30.06 -11.78
C SER A 92 16.34 29.18 -11.40
N ILE A 93 15.43 28.93 -12.33
CA ILE A 93 14.38 27.93 -12.20
C ILE A 93 14.36 27.07 -13.46
N ASP A 94 14.22 25.75 -13.30
CA ASP A 94 14.13 24.85 -14.44
C ASP A 94 12.68 24.67 -14.93
N GLY A 95 12.52 23.91 -16.02
CA GLY A 95 11.19 23.67 -16.61
C GLY A 95 10.24 22.90 -15.69
N ASN A 96 10.75 22.27 -14.63
CA ASN A 96 9.93 21.53 -13.66
C ASN A 96 9.63 22.35 -12.40
N GLY A 97 9.98 23.64 -12.39
CA GLY A 97 9.70 24.53 -11.25
C GLY A 97 10.72 24.40 -10.12
N LEU A 98 11.84 23.70 -10.31
CA LEU A 98 12.89 23.61 -9.30
C LEU A 98 13.79 24.85 -9.39
N LEU A 99 13.70 25.71 -8.37
CA LEU A 99 14.51 26.92 -8.24
C LEU A 99 15.85 26.60 -7.57
N THR A 100 16.93 27.26 -7.98
CA THR A 100 18.26 27.25 -7.35
C THR A 100 18.72 28.68 -7.09
N ALA A 101 19.04 28.99 -5.84
CA ALA A 101 19.56 30.28 -5.41
C ALA A 101 21.05 30.46 -5.80
N LYS A 102 21.42 31.60 -6.37
CA LYS A 102 22.79 31.84 -6.91
C LYS A 102 23.54 32.99 -6.26
N ALA A 103 22.87 34.09 -5.95
CA ALA A 103 23.50 35.29 -5.40
C ALA A 103 22.53 36.07 -4.54
N ASN A 104 23.05 36.88 -3.61
CA ASN A 104 22.21 37.69 -2.73
C ASN A 104 21.36 38.69 -3.53
N GLY A 105 20.08 38.77 -3.22
CA GLY A 105 19.13 39.64 -3.89
C GLY A 105 17.68 39.24 -3.66
N ILE A 106 16.76 40.08 -4.13
CA ILE A 106 15.34 39.75 -4.21
C ILE A 106 15.07 39.30 -5.63
N VAL A 107 14.38 38.18 -5.78
CA VAL A 107 13.99 37.62 -7.07
C VAL A 107 12.56 37.17 -6.98
N GLY A 108 11.83 37.26 -8.08
CA GLY A 108 10.48 36.73 -8.15
C GLY A 108 10.32 35.66 -9.20
N VAL A 109 9.46 34.70 -8.88
CA VAL A 109 9.15 33.52 -9.68
C VAL A 109 7.79 33.69 -10.32
N PHE A 110 7.68 33.35 -11.60
CA PHE A 110 6.42 33.35 -12.34
C PHE A 110 6.43 32.30 -13.45
N VAL A 111 5.26 31.91 -13.92
CA VAL A 111 5.09 30.94 -15.00
C VAL A 111 3.94 31.35 -15.92
N SER A 112 4.05 30.96 -17.19
CA SER A 112 3.00 31.14 -18.18
C SER A 112 2.48 29.79 -18.67
N ILE A 113 1.15 29.65 -18.77
CA ILE A 113 0.47 28.45 -19.29
C ILE A 113 -0.62 28.90 -20.26
N GLY A 114 -0.50 28.52 -21.54
CA GLY A 114 -1.58 28.72 -22.52
C GLY A 114 -2.01 30.18 -22.72
N GLY A 115 -1.10 31.14 -22.49
CA GLY A 115 -1.35 32.59 -22.58
C GLY A 115 -1.86 33.24 -21.29
N LEU A 116 -2.06 32.49 -20.21
CA LEU A 116 -2.19 33.02 -18.85
C LEU A 116 -0.81 33.14 -18.22
N GLU A 117 -0.61 34.16 -17.40
CA GLU A 117 0.62 34.41 -16.65
C GLU A 117 0.27 34.59 -15.17
N THR A 118 1.09 34.01 -14.29
CA THR A 118 0.92 34.15 -12.84
C THR A 118 1.32 35.54 -12.37
N ILE A 119 0.77 35.99 -11.25
CA ILE A 119 1.41 37.03 -10.45
C ILE A 119 2.74 36.47 -9.91
N GLN A 120 3.77 37.30 -9.90
CA GLN A 120 5.09 36.97 -9.38
C GLN A 120 5.05 36.68 -7.87
N TYR A 121 5.73 35.61 -7.45
CA TYR A 121 6.02 35.32 -6.05
C TYR A 121 7.44 35.76 -5.72
N ASP A 122 7.60 36.71 -4.81
CA ASP A 122 8.91 37.23 -4.39
C ASP A 122 9.56 36.40 -3.27
N LEU A 123 10.85 36.11 -3.42
CA LEU A 123 11.69 35.51 -2.39
C LEU A 123 13.01 36.28 -2.25
N THR A 124 13.67 36.11 -1.11
CA THR A 124 14.98 36.73 -0.85
C THR A 124 16.07 35.69 -0.77
N VAL A 125 17.09 35.82 -1.62
CA VAL A 125 18.34 35.07 -1.48
C VAL A 125 19.29 35.90 -0.62
N SER A 126 19.74 35.33 0.49
CA SER A 126 20.66 35.97 1.42
C SER A 126 21.51 34.88 2.08
N GLN A 127 22.79 34.79 1.70
CA GLN A 127 23.71 33.90 2.39
C GLN A 127 23.90 34.37 3.84
N ALA A 128 23.53 33.51 4.78
CA ALA A 128 23.61 33.80 6.21
C ALA A 128 23.93 32.52 7.01
N ASP A 129 24.65 32.68 8.10
CA ASP A 129 24.96 31.59 9.02
C ASP A 129 23.88 31.47 10.11
N LEU A 130 23.59 30.23 10.52
CA LEU A 130 22.68 29.96 11.64
C LEU A 130 23.28 30.48 12.95
N ILE A 131 22.51 31.28 13.69
CA ILE A 131 22.85 31.77 15.03
C ILE A 131 22.22 30.91 16.12
N ASP A 132 20.98 30.46 15.95
CA ASP A 132 20.27 29.64 16.94
C ASP A 132 19.06 28.92 16.33
N VAL A 133 18.60 27.86 17.02
CA VAL A 133 17.27 27.28 16.78
C VAL A 133 16.26 28.11 17.58
N SER A 134 15.37 28.81 16.89
CA SER A 134 14.50 29.83 17.48
C SER A 134 13.21 29.25 18.04
N GLU A 135 12.58 28.35 17.30
CA GLU A 135 11.26 27.81 17.66
C GLU A 135 11.11 26.39 17.13
N VAL A 136 10.45 25.53 17.93
CA VAL A 136 9.91 24.25 17.48
C VAL A 136 8.41 24.44 17.30
N ILE A 137 7.91 24.12 16.11
CA ILE A 137 6.51 24.28 15.72
C ILE A 137 5.86 22.90 15.73
N GLY A 138 4.70 22.80 16.39
CA GLY A 138 3.93 21.58 16.56
C GLY A 138 3.07 21.66 17.84
N GLU A 139 2.22 20.66 18.07
CA GLU A 139 1.38 20.65 19.27
C GLU A 139 2.20 20.29 20.52
N ALA A 140 1.96 21.00 21.63
CA ALA A 140 2.63 20.70 22.91
C ALA A 140 1.98 19.52 23.66
N ILE A 141 0.74 19.18 23.33
CA ILE A 141 0.00 18.04 23.87
C ILE A 141 -0.31 17.13 22.70
N ILE A 142 0.09 15.87 22.78
CA ILE A 142 -0.16 14.86 21.76
C ILE A 142 -0.95 13.70 22.36
N GLU A 143 -1.74 13.04 21.52
CA GLU A 143 -2.51 11.87 21.93
C GLU A 143 -1.74 10.58 21.66
N ARG A 144 -2.03 9.56 22.45
CA ARG A 144 -1.42 8.23 22.25
C ARG A 144 -1.76 7.68 20.87
N CYS A 145 -0.78 7.11 20.18
CA CYS A 145 -0.90 6.50 18.86
C CYS A 145 -1.54 7.37 17.78
N LEU A 146 -1.44 8.69 17.93
CA LEU A 146 -1.66 9.66 16.87
C LEU A 146 -0.35 10.40 16.63
N PRO A 147 0.39 10.05 15.56
CA PRO A 147 1.63 10.73 15.25
C PRO A 147 1.38 12.22 14.98
N GLN A 148 2.31 13.07 15.43
CA GLN A 148 2.29 14.51 15.21
C GLN A 148 3.60 14.96 14.58
N GLU A 149 3.50 15.84 13.59
CA GLU A 149 4.66 16.41 12.91
C GLU A 149 5.19 17.64 13.65
N TYR A 150 6.51 17.77 13.65
CA TYR A 150 7.24 18.89 14.20
C TYR A 150 8.24 19.43 13.19
N SER A 151 8.33 20.75 13.11
CA SER A 151 9.33 21.49 12.33
C SER A 151 10.04 22.52 13.22
N ALA A 152 11.13 23.10 12.75
CA ALA A 152 11.82 24.14 13.50
C ALA A 152 12.21 25.32 12.61
N THR A 153 12.28 26.50 13.22
CA THR A 153 12.82 27.71 12.60
C THR A 153 14.11 28.12 13.31
N GLY A 154 14.98 28.84 12.59
CA GLY A 154 16.23 29.34 13.12
C GLY A 154 16.42 30.82 12.86
N LEU A 155 17.20 31.47 13.73
CA LEU A 155 17.64 32.85 13.57
C LEU A 155 18.98 32.85 12.84
N PHE A 156 19.10 33.69 11.82
CA PHE A 156 20.30 33.84 11.02
C PHE A 156 21.00 35.18 11.28
N ASP A 157 22.28 35.28 10.92
CA ASP A 157 23.12 36.45 11.20
C ASP A 157 22.80 37.71 10.37
N ASP A 158 22.02 37.55 9.31
CA ASP A 158 21.38 38.65 8.59
C ASP A 158 20.08 39.16 9.28
N GLY A 159 19.70 38.56 10.40
CA GLY A 159 18.52 38.89 11.18
C GLY A 159 17.23 38.27 10.67
N SER A 160 17.28 37.42 9.64
CA SER A 160 16.12 36.68 9.15
C SER A 160 15.79 35.48 10.05
N THR A 161 14.51 35.09 10.06
CA THR A 161 14.04 33.82 10.60
C THR A 161 13.66 32.93 9.44
N ARG A 162 14.18 31.71 9.40
CA ARG A 162 13.95 30.76 8.30
C ARG A 162 13.55 29.40 8.83
N ASP A 163 12.77 28.68 8.04
CA ASP A 163 12.58 27.24 8.27
C ASP A 163 13.93 26.52 8.16
N LEU A 164 14.17 25.58 9.07
CA LEU A 164 15.41 24.83 9.10
C LEU A 164 15.24 23.50 8.36
N SER A 165 16.10 23.22 7.40
CA SER A 165 16.27 21.88 6.84
C SER A 165 17.30 21.08 7.65
N GLU A 166 17.24 19.75 7.52
CA GLU A 166 18.24 18.83 8.12
C GLU A 166 18.35 18.88 9.66
N VAL A 167 17.28 19.30 10.33
CA VAL A 167 17.21 19.28 11.79
C VAL A 167 17.30 17.85 12.29
N SER A 168 18.22 17.59 13.23
CA SER A 168 18.28 16.33 13.96
C SER A 168 17.31 16.38 15.12
N TRP A 169 16.33 15.48 15.12
CA TRP A 169 15.37 15.36 16.21
C TRP A 169 15.65 14.16 17.09
N SER A 170 15.52 14.36 18.39
CA SER A 170 15.74 13.31 19.39
C SER A 170 14.81 13.44 20.58
N LEU A 171 14.50 12.30 21.19
CA LEU A 171 13.87 12.22 22.51
C LEU A 171 14.94 12.01 23.58
N ALA A 172 14.66 12.46 24.80
CA ALA A 172 15.53 12.11 25.92
C ALA A 172 15.58 10.58 26.11
N ALA A 173 16.73 10.04 26.49
CA ALA A 173 16.91 8.59 26.61
C ALA A 173 15.95 7.94 27.64
N ALA A 174 15.47 8.70 28.62
CA ALA A 174 14.48 8.23 29.59
C ALA A 174 13.06 8.10 28.99
N ASP A 175 12.80 8.73 27.85
CA ASP A 175 11.47 8.83 27.22
C ASP A 175 11.27 7.78 26.11
N SER A 176 12.29 6.97 25.79
CA SER A 176 12.25 6.04 24.66
C SER A 176 11.21 4.91 24.81
N SER A 177 10.73 4.64 26.03
CA SER A 177 9.61 3.72 26.26
C SER A 177 8.25 4.38 26.09
N ASN A 178 8.19 5.72 26.11
CA ASN A 178 6.95 6.49 26.17
C ASN A 178 6.56 7.09 24.82
N ALA A 179 7.52 7.26 23.90
CA ALA A 179 7.26 7.74 22.56
C ALA A 179 8.25 7.17 21.54
N ARG A 180 7.84 7.23 20.27
CA ARG A 180 8.69 6.97 19.10
C ARG A 180 8.89 8.26 18.35
N ILE A 181 10.05 8.35 17.69
CA ILE A 181 10.36 9.45 16.80
C ILE A 181 10.83 8.88 15.46
N GLN A 182 10.25 9.39 14.38
CA GLN A 182 10.68 9.15 13.02
C GLN A 182 11.19 10.48 12.46
N ASN A 183 12.48 10.53 12.12
CA ASN A 183 13.06 11.69 11.46
C ASN A 183 12.76 11.58 9.96
N ASN A 184 12.05 12.55 9.39
CA ASN A 184 11.87 12.66 7.96
C ASN A 184 13.06 13.45 7.38
N PRO A 185 13.65 13.00 6.27
CA PRO A 185 14.81 13.66 5.68
C PRO A 185 14.51 15.09 5.22
N ASP A 186 13.23 15.40 4.96
CA ASP A 186 12.78 16.60 4.27
C ASP A 186 12.29 17.70 5.23
N ILE A 187 12.88 17.87 6.43
CA ILE A 187 12.70 18.99 7.42
C ILE A 187 12.05 18.56 8.75
N THR A 188 11.08 17.64 8.73
CA THR A 188 10.23 17.37 9.90
C THR A 188 10.64 16.13 10.71
N ALA A 189 10.12 16.05 11.94
CA ALA A 189 10.04 14.79 12.67
C ALA A 189 8.59 14.47 12.98
N GLU A 190 8.26 13.19 12.90
CA GLU A 190 7.00 12.65 13.37
C GLU A 190 7.22 12.02 14.76
N VAL A 191 6.48 12.49 15.77
CA VAL A 191 6.51 11.94 17.13
C VAL A 191 5.20 11.23 17.42
N THR A 192 5.30 9.96 17.81
CA THR A 192 4.15 9.15 18.23
C THR A 192 4.23 8.90 19.73
N GLY A 193 3.27 9.42 20.50
CA GLY A 193 3.13 9.08 21.91
C GLY A 193 2.61 7.66 22.11
N LEU A 194 3.17 6.90 23.05
CA LEU A 194 2.78 5.52 23.36
C LEU A 194 2.13 5.39 24.73
N ASN A 195 2.70 6.08 25.74
CA ASN A 195 2.26 6.01 27.13
C ASN A 195 2.05 7.42 27.67
N ALA A 196 0.95 7.63 28.39
CA ALA A 196 0.64 8.92 29.00
C ALA A 196 1.75 9.35 29.97
N SER A 197 2.41 10.46 29.65
CA SER A 197 3.63 10.91 30.33
C SER A 197 4.04 12.30 29.85
N SER A 198 5.02 12.91 30.52
CA SER A 198 5.72 14.09 29.99
C SER A 198 7.05 13.63 29.38
N ILE A 199 7.35 14.09 28.17
CA ILE A 199 8.59 13.80 27.44
C ILE A 199 9.26 15.10 26.98
N THR A 200 10.50 15.02 26.52
CA THR A 200 11.19 16.16 25.89
C THR A 200 11.68 15.80 24.49
N LEU A 201 11.16 16.52 23.49
CA LEU A 201 11.66 16.53 22.12
C LEU A 201 12.78 17.58 22.01
N THR A 202 13.87 17.27 21.33
CA THR A 202 14.98 18.23 21.10
C THR A 202 15.26 18.34 19.62
N ALA A 203 15.14 19.56 19.08
CA ALA A 203 15.62 19.94 17.76
C ALA A 203 17.10 20.34 17.86
N ALA A 204 17.94 19.86 16.95
CA ALA A 204 19.35 20.20 16.91
C ALA A 204 19.86 20.43 15.48
N LEU A 205 20.58 21.53 15.26
CA LEU A 205 21.24 21.81 13.98
C LEU A 205 22.55 22.57 14.22
N SER A 206 23.64 22.12 13.60
CA SER A 206 24.96 22.77 13.67
C SER A 206 25.47 23.03 15.10
N GLY A 207 25.07 22.20 16.07
CA GLY A 207 25.45 22.33 17.49
C GLY A 207 24.53 23.22 18.33
N PHE A 208 23.56 23.91 17.72
CA PHE A 208 22.47 24.56 18.41
C PHE A 208 21.37 23.56 18.75
N THR A 209 20.74 23.72 19.90
CA THR A 209 19.71 22.79 20.39
C THR A 209 18.57 23.55 21.05
N LEU A 210 17.33 23.19 20.74
CA LEU A 210 16.14 23.72 21.39
C LEU A 210 15.25 22.58 21.90
N PRO A 211 15.10 22.41 23.23
CA PRO A 211 14.17 21.44 23.79
C PRO A 211 12.72 21.97 23.80
N LEU A 212 11.78 21.10 23.42
CA LEU A 212 10.34 21.29 23.53
C LEU A 212 9.77 20.22 24.50
N PRO A 213 9.26 20.62 25.68
CA PRO A 213 8.52 19.71 26.55
C PRO A 213 7.17 19.37 25.90
N LEU A 214 6.82 18.08 25.89
CA LEU A 214 5.55 17.57 25.37
C LEU A 214 4.79 16.79 26.46
N GLU A 215 3.47 16.84 26.40
CA GLU A 215 2.57 16.01 27.20
C GLU A 215 1.88 14.98 26.31
N ILE A 216 2.01 13.70 26.66
CA ILE A 216 1.23 12.62 26.04
C ILE A 216 -0.03 12.45 26.88
N SER A 217 -1.19 12.75 26.31
CA SER A 217 -2.49 12.62 26.97
C SER A 217 -2.93 11.16 27.09
N ASP A 218 -3.73 10.83 28.11
CA ASP A 218 -4.37 9.50 28.23
C ASP A 218 -5.81 9.49 27.68
N SER A 219 -6.08 10.19 26.58
CA SER A 219 -7.42 10.31 26.00
C SER A 219 -7.89 9.04 25.26
N LEU A 220 -6.98 8.16 24.84
CA LEU A 220 -7.29 6.89 24.15
C LEU A 220 -7.96 5.89 25.10
N THR A 221 -9.25 5.65 24.94
CA THR A 221 -10.05 4.78 25.82
C THR A 221 -10.30 3.37 25.27
N ALA A 222 -10.28 3.18 23.95
CA ALA A 222 -10.45 1.86 23.34
C ALA A 222 -9.63 1.72 22.06
N LEU A 223 -9.29 0.48 21.71
CA LEU A 223 -8.67 0.06 20.45
C LEU A 223 -9.48 -1.08 19.85
N ASP A 224 -9.86 -0.93 18.59
CA ASP A 224 -10.60 -1.91 17.81
C ASP A 224 -9.85 -2.24 16.52
N ILE A 225 -10.08 -3.43 15.97
CA ILE A 225 -9.49 -3.89 14.71
C ILE A 225 -10.62 -4.21 13.75
N SER A 226 -10.50 -3.81 12.49
CA SER A 226 -11.44 -4.15 11.44
C SER A 226 -10.75 -4.80 10.23
N PRO A 227 -11.34 -5.85 9.65
CA PRO A 227 -12.51 -6.60 10.13
C PRO A 227 -12.27 -7.38 11.43
N ASP A 228 -13.36 -7.64 12.16
CA ASP A 228 -13.36 -8.30 13.49
C ASP A 228 -13.10 -9.82 13.42
N SER A 229 -13.05 -10.38 12.20
CA SER A 229 -12.65 -11.77 11.94
C SER A 229 -12.04 -11.87 10.55
N VAL A 230 -11.07 -12.77 10.39
CA VAL A 230 -10.32 -12.97 9.16
C VAL A 230 -10.35 -14.46 8.79
N SER A 231 -10.64 -14.76 7.52
CA SER A 231 -10.54 -16.10 6.95
C SER A 231 -9.66 -16.03 5.71
N LEU A 232 -8.57 -16.79 5.71
CA LEU A 232 -7.58 -16.84 4.62
C LEU A 232 -7.27 -18.29 4.25
N SER A 233 -6.75 -18.51 3.05
CA SER A 233 -6.02 -19.74 2.73
C SER A 233 -4.57 -19.62 3.22
N VAL A 234 -3.84 -20.73 3.23
CA VAL A 234 -2.36 -20.70 3.28
C VAL A 234 -1.83 -19.77 2.18
N ASP A 235 -0.80 -18.98 2.50
CA ASP A 235 -0.21 -17.89 1.68
C ASP A 235 -1.16 -16.72 1.34
N GLY A 236 -2.43 -16.79 1.73
CA GLY A 236 -3.38 -15.72 1.59
C GLY A 236 -3.00 -14.52 2.45
N THR A 237 -3.29 -13.31 1.96
CA THR A 237 -3.01 -12.08 2.69
C THR A 237 -4.23 -11.18 2.84
N GLN A 238 -4.38 -10.53 3.99
CA GLN A 238 -5.41 -9.51 4.22
C GLN A 238 -4.83 -8.35 5.04
N THR A 239 -5.05 -7.13 4.58
CA THR A 239 -4.74 -5.93 5.38
C THR A 239 -5.88 -5.65 6.35
N LEU A 240 -5.53 -5.43 7.61
CA LEU A 240 -6.43 -4.98 8.67
C LEU A 240 -6.16 -3.51 9.01
N ALA A 241 -7.16 -2.85 9.59
CA ALA A 241 -7.05 -1.50 10.10
C ALA A 241 -7.34 -1.47 11.61
N ALA A 242 -6.58 -0.66 12.35
CA ALA A 242 -6.80 -0.39 13.76
C ALA A 242 -7.42 0.98 13.97
N PHE A 243 -8.38 1.05 14.87
CA PHE A 243 -9.14 2.26 15.20
C PHE A 243 -9.11 2.53 16.70
N GLY A 244 -8.87 3.78 17.08
CA GLY A 244 -8.93 4.26 18.45
C GLY A 244 -10.23 5.02 18.75
N THR A 245 -10.69 4.92 20.00
CA THR A 245 -11.70 5.82 20.56
C THR A 245 -11.03 6.76 21.56
N TYR A 246 -11.22 8.07 21.37
CA TYR A 246 -10.60 9.13 22.17
C TYR A 246 -11.67 9.93 22.90
N GLU A 247 -11.45 10.21 24.18
CA GLU A 247 -12.28 11.13 24.96
C GLU A 247 -11.78 12.57 24.82
N GLY A 248 -12.73 13.49 24.70
CA GLY A 248 -12.48 14.91 24.53
C GLY A 248 -12.14 15.33 23.10
N ALA A 249 -11.97 16.64 22.97
CA ALA A 249 -11.52 17.26 21.74
C ALA A 249 -10.07 16.85 21.45
N ALA A 250 -9.72 16.76 20.17
CA ALA A 250 -8.31 16.72 19.79
C ALA A 250 -7.59 17.95 20.37
N PRO A 251 -6.32 17.82 20.79
CA PRO A 251 -5.53 18.98 21.20
C PRO A 251 -5.55 20.05 20.09
N GLY A 252 -5.47 21.32 20.48
CA GLY A 252 -5.57 22.46 19.54
C GLY A 252 -6.95 22.71 18.90
N SER A 253 -7.90 21.78 19.02
CA SER A 253 -9.22 21.90 18.39
C SER A 253 -10.18 22.79 19.18
N THR A 254 -10.97 23.60 18.46
CA THR A 254 -12.13 24.33 19.02
C THR A 254 -13.40 23.50 19.05
N ASP A 255 -13.36 22.26 18.53
CA ASP A 255 -14.49 21.34 18.56
C ASP A 255 -14.78 20.94 20.01
N THR A 256 -16.05 21.00 20.42
CA THR A 256 -16.50 20.61 21.75
C THR A 256 -16.94 19.15 21.83
N THR A 257 -16.65 18.36 20.79
CA THR A 257 -16.90 16.91 20.76
C THR A 257 -16.32 16.24 22.00
N THR A 258 -17.17 15.51 22.71
CA THR A 258 -16.80 14.83 23.95
C THR A 258 -16.12 13.50 23.72
N GLN A 259 -16.30 12.90 22.54
CA GLN A 259 -15.69 11.62 22.18
C GLN A 259 -15.54 11.50 20.66
N ARG A 260 -14.34 11.10 20.21
CA ARG A 260 -14.05 10.75 18.81
C ARG A 260 -13.90 9.24 18.69
N THR A 261 -14.81 8.62 17.95
CA THR A 261 -14.78 7.18 17.67
C THR A 261 -14.16 6.93 16.30
N SER A 262 -13.65 5.71 16.09
CA SER A 262 -13.16 5.23 14.80
C SER A 262 -12.01 6.07 14.20
N VAL A 263 -11.14 6.63 15.04
CA VAL A 263 -9.95 7.34 14.57
C VAL A 263 -8.92 6.31 14.11
N ASN A 264 -8.48 6.36 12.86
CA ASN A 264 -7.52 5.38 12.33
C ASN A 264 -6.13 5.55 12.96
N VAL A 265 -5.60 4.48 13.55
CA VAL A 265 -4.28 4.43 14.23
C VAL A 265 -3.37 3.32 13.68
N SER A 266 -3.72 2.75 12.52
CA SER A 266 -3.10 1.52 11.97
C SER A 266 -1.58 1.61 11.81
N SER A 267 -1.06 2.79 11.45
CA SER A 267 0.37 3.03 11.28
C SER A 267 1.13 3.21 12.61
N ALA A 268 0.43 3.62 13.66
CA ALA A 268 1.04 4.01 14.93
C ALA A 268 1.11 2.86 15.95
N VAL A 269 0.13 1.95 15.91
CA VAL A 269 0.05 0.80 16.81
C VAL A 269 1.05 -0.31 16.46
N ASP A 270 1.27 -1.21 17.42
CA ASP A 270 2.03 -2.44 17.24
C ASP A 270 1.08 -3.61 17.03
N TRP A 271 1.27 -4.33 15.92
CA TRP A 271 0.49 -5.50 15.55
C TRP A 271 1.16 -6.77 16.05
N GLN A 272 0.39 -7.70 16.61
CA GLN A 272 0.95 -8.92 17.16
C GLN A 272 0.03 -10.12 16.96
N ILE A 273 0.60 -11.23 16.49
CA ILE A 273 0.00 -12.56 16.63
C ILE A 273 0.33 -13.08 18.03
N THR A 274 -0.69 -13.59 18.72
CA THR A 274 -0.64 -13.97 20.14
C THR A 274 -1.09 -15.42 20.33
N ASN A 275 -0.94 -15.92 21.55
CA ASN A 275 -1.37 -17.27 21.98
C ASN A 275 -0.74 -18.44 21.20
N GLY A 276 0.49 -18.28 20.70
CA GLY A 276 1.19 -19.36 19.99
C GLY A 276 0.73 -19.55 18.55
N GLY A 277 0.04 -18.56 17.96
CA GLY A 277 -0.44 -18.61 16.58
C GLY A 277 0.59 -18.20 15.52
N GLU A 278 1.85 -17.98 15.90
CA GLU A 278 2.90 -17.48 14.99
C GLU A 278 3.29 -18.48 13.89
N ASP A 279 3.03 -19.78 14.11
CA ASP A 279 3.19 -20.81 13.07
C ASP A 279 2.00 -20.81 12.08
N VAL A 280 0.82 -20.33 12.52
CA VAL A 280 -0.41 -20.27 11.73
C VAL A 280 -0.47 -19.01 10.86
N ALA A 281 -0.08 -17.85 11.40
CA ALA A 281 -0.13 -16.58 10.69
C ALA A 281 0.99 -15.63 11.12
N SER A 282 1.33 -14.69 10.24
CA SER A 282 2.20 -13.55 10.55
C SER A 282 1.49 -12.22 10.30
N VAL A 283 1.95 -11.15 10.95
CA VAL A 283 1.47 -9.79 10.72
C VAL A 283 2.63 -8.80 10.58
N SER A 284 2.58 -7.93 9.57
CA SER A 284 3.63 -6.97 9.32
C SER A 284 3.54 -5.75 10.25
N ASN A 285 4.72 -5.31 10.72
CA ASN A 285 4.92 -4.04 11.43
C ASN A 285 5.79 -3.04 10.65
N THR A 286 6.10 -3.31 9.38
CA THR A 286 6.95 -2.43 8.57
C THR A 286 6.14 -1.27 7.99
N THR A 287 6.74 -0.09 7.95
CA THR A 287 6.14 1.11 7.34
C THR A 287 5.66 0.82 5.92
N GLY A 288 4.43 1.22 5.60
CA GLY A 288 3.79 0.94 4.32
C GLY A 288 3.07 -0.41 4.23
N SER A 289 3.29 -1.34 5.16
CA SER A 289 2.55 -2.62 5.21
C SER A 289 2.07 -3.03 6.61
N LYS A 290 2.10 -2.12 7.58
CA LYS A 290 1.56 -2.35 8.93
C LYS A 290 0.13 -2.88 8.88
N GLY A 291 -0.11 -3.99 9.59
CA GLY A 291 -1.43 -4.64 9.64
C GLY A 291 -1.72 -5.59 8.48
N LEU A 292 -0.76 -5.84 7.57
CA LEU A 292 -0.87 -6.92 6.57
C LEU A 292 -0.67 -8.27 7.27
N VAL A 293 -1.71 -9.10 7.29
CA VAL A 293 -1.70 -10.47 7.81
C VAL A 293 -1.45 -11.45 6.66
N THR A 294 -0.61 -12.46 6.88
CA THR A 294 -0.32 -13.55 5.94
C THR A 294 -0.55 -14.90 6.62
N GLY A 295 -1.33 -15.78 5.99
CA GLY A 295 -1.51 -17.16 6.44
C GLY A 295 -0.27 -18.02 6.14
N LEU A 296 0.14 -18.86 7.08
CA LEU A 296 1.35 -19.69 7.01
C LEU A 296 1.03 -21.19 7.08
N GLU A 297 0.17 -21.58 8.02
CA GLU A 297 -0.26 -22.97 8.22
C GLU A 297 -1.76 -22.99 8.53
N SER A 298 -2.45 -24.06 8.16
CA SER A 298 -3.87 -24.22 8.51
C SER A 298 -4.08 -24.27 10.02
N GLY A 299 -5.07 -23.53 10.52
CA GLY A 299 -5.28 -23.38 11.95
C GLY A 299 -6.00 -22.09 12.33
N VAL A 300 -5.93 -21.76 13.62
CA VAL A 300 -6.53 -20.55 14.19
C VAL A 300 -5.49 -19.80 14.99
N ALA A 301 -5.32 -18.51 14.70
CA ALA A 301 -4.46 -17.58 15.42
C ALA A 301 -5.28 -16.41 15.99
N ASN A 302 -4.75 -15.79 17.04
CA ASN A 302 -5.32 -14.57 17.60
C ASN A 302 -4.42 -13.39 17.30
N LEU A 303 -4.99 -12.31 16.81
CA LEU A 303 -4.30 -11.07 16.51
C LEU A 303 -4.77 -9.97 17.46
N THR A 304 -3.83 -9.20 17.99
CA THR A 304 -4.11 -8.00 18.80
C THR A 304 -3.29 -6.82 18.28
N VAL A 305 -3.77 -5.61 18.56
CA VAL A 305 -2.96 -4.39 18.42
C VAL A 305 -2.74 -3.75 19.78
N SER A 306 -1.61 -3.10 19.95
CA SER A 306 -1.29 -2.36 21.18
C SER A 306 -0.80 -0.95 20.90
N CYS A 307 -1.13 -0.06 21.83
CA CYS A 307 -0.62 1.29 21.90
C CYS A 307 0.11 1.47 23.24
N GLY A 308 1.44 1.36 23.24
CA GLY A 308 2.21 1.36 24.49
C GLY A 308 2.00 0.08 25.30
N VAL A 309 2.16 0.15 26.62
CA VAL A 309 2.25 -1.05 27.47
C VAL A 309 0.92 -1.53 28.05
N ASP A 310 -0.09 -0.65 28.11
CA ASP A 310 -1.35 -0.89 28.84
C ASP A 310 -2.62 -0.79 27.98
N ARG A 311 -2.53 -0.32 26.72
CA ARG A 311 -3.69 -0.29 25.81
C ARG A 311 -3.51 -1.37 24.75
N VAL A 312 -4.29 -2.42 24.89
CA VAL A 312 -4.34 -3.56 23.96
C VAL A 312 -5.78 -3.74 23.53
N SER A 313 -6.00 -4.01 22.25
CA SER A 313 -7.34 -4.31 21.72
C SER A 313 -7.85 -5.66 22.23
N ASP A 314 -9.14 -5.91 22.01
CA ASP A 314 -9.64 -7.28 21.99
C ASP A 314 -8.96 -8.09 20.86
N ALA A 315 -8.92 -9.40 21.03
CA ALA A 315 -8.30 -10.30 20.06
C ALA A 315 -9.23 -10.57 18.86
N VAL A 316 -8.72 -10.37 17.65
CA VAL A 316 -9.36 -10.79 16.40
C VAL A 316 -8.92 -12.21 16.07
N VAL A 317 -9.89 -13.05 15.72
CA VAL A 317 -9.63 -14.43 15.29
C VAL A 317 -9.27 -14.46 13.82
N VAL A 318 -8.12 -15.06 13.51
CA VAL A 318 -7.62 -15.32 12.16
C VAL A 318 -7.68 -16.82 11.92
N THR A 319 -8.53 -17.26 11.01
CA THR A 319 -8.64 -18.66 10.60
C THR A 319 -7.95 -18.84 9.26
N ILE A 320 -6.98 -19.74 9.23
CA ILE A 320 -6.31 -20.17 8.01
C ILE A 320 -6.85 -21.54 7.66
N SER A 321 -7.53 -21.65 6.53
CA SER A 321 -7.96 -22.93 5.99
C SER A 321 -6.87 -23.46 5.07
N ASP A 322 -6.62 -24.76 5.18
CA ASP A 322 -5.93 -25.43 4.10
C ASP A 322 -6.91 -25.55 2.93
N SER A 323 -6.54 -25.00 1.79
CA SER A 323 -7.20 -25.33 0.52
C SER A 323 -6.37 -26.35 -0.25
N SER A 324 -5.45 -27.05 0.42
CA SER A 324 -4.60 -28.06 -0.18
C SER A 324 -5.43 -28.99 -1.05
N SER A 325 -5.10 -28.95 -2.33
CA SER A 325 -5.39 -29.97 -3.34
C SER A 325 -4.71 -31.32 -3.03
N ASP A 326 -4.19 -31.50 -1.81
CA ASP A 326 -3.34 -32.63 -1.39
C ASP A 326 -4.15 -33.85 -0.95
N GLU A 327 -5.47 -33.77 -0.95
CA GLU A 327 -6.35 -34.93 -0.80
C GLU A 327 -6.96 -35.29 -2.14
N LEU A 328 -7.09 -36.59 -2.42
CA LEU A 328 -7.80 -37.12 -3.57
C LEU A 328 -9.11 -37.76 -3.09
N SER A 329 -10.15 -37.73 -3.90
CA SER A 329 -11.41 -38.39 -3.55
C SER A 329 -12.09 -39.06 -4.74
N PHE A 330 -12.55 -40.30 -4.53
CA PHE A 330 -13.27 -41.08 -5.54
C PHE A 330 -14.75 -40.68 -5.64
N GLU A 331 -15.28 -40.64 -6.86
CA GLU A 331 -16.72 -40.41 -7.12
C GLU A 331 -17.65 -41.42 -6.42
N ARG A 332 -17.13 -42.62 -6.10
CA ARG A 332 -17.89 -43.73 -5.51
C ARG A 332 -17.62 -43.92 -4.01
N GLY A 333 -16.92 -42.96 -3.39
CA GLY A 333 -16.55 -43.01 -1.97
C GLY A 333 -15.44 -44.02 -1.68
N SER A 334 -15.36 -44.51 -0.45
CA SER A 334 -14.25 -45.36 0.02
C SER A 334 -14.48 -46.87 -0.16
N SER A 335 -15.67 -47.30 -0.59
CA SER A 335 -15.95 -48.71 -0.88
C SER A 335 -17.04 -48.89 -1.94
N ILE A 336 -16.87 -49.87 -2.82
CA ILE A 336 -17.85 -50.25 -3.83
C ILE A 336 -18.08 -51.76 -3.85
N SER A 337 -19.33 -52.17 -4.05
CA SER A 337 -19.71 -53.56 -4.32
C SER A 337 -20.27 -53.65 -5.73
N VAL A 338 -19.70 -54.55 -6.54
CA VAL A 338 -20.07 -54.77 -7.94
C VAL A 338 -20.44 -56.23 -8.18
N ASP A 339 -21.32 -56.47 -9.13
CA ASP A 339 -21.66 -57.82 -9.56
C ASP A 339 -20.62 -58.32 -10.59
N VAL A 340 -20.33 -59.62 -10.60
CA VAL A 340 -19.37 -60.24 -11.51
C VAL A 340 -19.82 -60.14 -12.98
N ASP A 341 -21.12 -60.05 -13.24
CA ASP A 341 -21.67 -59.88 -14.59
C ASP A 341 -21.89 -58.39 -14.97
N ALA A 342 -21.42 -57.45 -14.13
CA ALA A 342 -21.49 -56.02 -14.43
C ALA A 342 -20.59 -55.64 -15.62
N ALA A 343 -21.02 -54.66 -16.41
CA ALA A 343 -20.18 -54.07 -17.46
C ALA A 343 -19.00 -53.31 -16.84
N SER A 344 -17.92 -53.14 -17.61
CA SER A 344 -16.79 -52.31 -17.20
C SER A 344 -17.21 -50.86 -16.95
N PHE A 345 -16.48 -50.19 -16.05
CA PHE A 345 -16.74 -48.81 -15.66
C PHE A 345 -15.44 -48.10 -15.28
N THR A 346 -15.40 -46.79 -15.47
CA THR A 346 -14.25 -45.95 -15.10
C THR A 346 -14.49 -45.30 -13.74
N LEU A 347 -13.46 -45.28 -12.89
CA LEU A 347 -13.46 -44.50 -11.65
C LEU A 347 -12.91 -43.09 -11.92
N ASN A 348 -13.64 -42.06 -11.50
CA ASN A 348 -13.18 -40.68 -11.53
C ASN A 348 -12.68 -40.23 -10.15
N VAL A 349 -11.66 -39.39 -10.15
CA VAL A 349 -11.04 -38.82 -8.96
C VAL A 349 -11.05 -37.31 -9.09
N SER A 350 -11.34 -36.59 -8.01
CA SER A 350 -11.17 -35.14 -7.93
C SER A 350 -10.19 -34.77 -6.82
N SER A 351 -9.61 -33.58 -6.89
CA SER A 351 -8.85 -33.03 -5.77
C SER A 351 -9.78 -32.55 -4.64
N GLY A 352 -9.26 -32.58 -3.41
CA GLY A 352 -9.94 -32.19 -2.18
C GLY A 352 -10.57 -33.34 -1.40
N SER A 353 -10.91 -33.03 -0.13
CA SER A 353 -11.48 -33.95 0.87
C SER A 353 -12.79 -34.66 0.52
N SER A 354 -13.46 -34.28 -0.57
CA SER A 354 -14.70 -34.88 -1.04
C SER A 354 -14.89 -34.70 -2.54
N TYR A 355 -15.51 -35.68 -3.20
CA TYR A 355 -15.62 -35.65 -4.66
C TYR A 355 -16.40 -34.43 -5.17
N SER A 356 -15.79 -33.70 -6.11
CA SER A 356 -16.32 -32.51 -6.78
C SER A 356 -16.29 -32.71 -8.29
N SER A 357 -17.43 -32.52 -8.97
CA SER A 357 -17.48 -32.57 -10.43
C SER A 357 -16.80 -31.38 -11.12
N ASP A 358 -16.48 -30.33 -10.37
CA ASP A 358 -15.83 -29.13 -10.88
C ASP A 358 -14.29 -29.27 -10.87
N ASP A 359 -13.75 -30.25 -10.12
CA ASP A 359 -12.31 -30.44 -9.86
C ASP A 359 -11.82 -31.85 -10.26
N ILE A 360 -12.41 -32.45 -11.29
CA ILE A 360 -12.06 -33.80 -11.78
C ILE A 360 -10.64 -33.77 -12.37
N LEU A 361 -9.81 -34.72 -11.93
CA LEU A 361 -8.46 -34.93 -12.44
C LEU A 361 -8.48 -35.78 -13.72
N ASP A 362 -7.49 -35.56 -14.59
CA ASP A 362 -7.29 -36.41 -15.76
C ASP A 362 -6.70 -37.75 -15.32
N ASN A 363 -7.40 -38.86 -15.61
CA ASN A 363 -6.97 -40.19 -15.17
C ASN A 363 -5.64 -40.61 -15.79
N ASP A 364 -5.28 -40.04 -16.95
CA ASP A 364 -4.01 -40.29 -17.65
C ASP A 364 -2.79 -39.76 -16.86
N ASP A 365 -3.01 -38.74 -16.03
CA ASP A 365 -1.99 -38.12 -15.18
C ASP A 365 -1.86 -38.82 -13.81
N LEU A 366 -2.69 -39.81 -13.52
CA LEU A 366 -2.73 -40.53 -12.26
C LEU A 366 -2.06 -41.91 -12.38
N THR A 367 -1.42 -42.34 -11.30
CA THR A 367 -0.89 -43.69 -11.17
C THR A 367 -1.90 -44.57 -10.44
N TRP A 368 -2.33 -45.65 -11.09
CA TRP A 368 -3.33 -46.59 -10.57
C TRP A 368 -2.69 -47.93 -10.21
N GLU A 369 -2.97 -48.42 -9.01
CA GLU A 369 -2.47 -49.71 -8.51
C GLU A 369 -3.62 -50.51 -7.89
N PHE A 370 -3.71 -51.81 -8.20
CA PHE A 370 -4.65 -52.72 -7.56
C PHE A 370 -3.90 -53.76 -6.74
N ASP A 371 -4.27 -53.88 -5.46
CA ASP A 371 -3.77 -54.92 -4.55
C ASP A 371 -4.89 -55.88 -4.14
N SER A 372 -4.77 -57.14 -4.58
CA SER A 372 -5.65 -58.24 -4.20
C SER A 372 -5.19 -58.87 -2.89
N SER A 373 -5.38 -58.15 -1.78
CA SER A 373 -4.87 -58.49 -0.44
C SER A 373 -5.36 -59.82 0.19
N SER A 374 -6.11 -60.67 -0.53
CA SER A 374 -6.62 -61.94 0.00
C SER A 374 -6.85 -63.11 -0.98
N SER A 375 -6.47 -63.02 -2.26
CA SER A 375 -6.72 -64.09 -3.26
C SER A 375 -5.49 -64.49 -4.07
N THR A 376 -5.49 -65.70 -4.63
CA THR A 376 -4.44 -66.20 -5.54
C THR A 376 -4.59 -65.69 -6.99
N SER A 377 -5.55 -64.80 -7.23
CA SER A 377 -5.93 -64.26 -8.53
C SER A 377 -6.77 -63.01 -8.33
N ASP A 378 -6.60 -62.01 -9.19
CA ASP A 378 -7.29 -60.73 -9.08
C ASP A 378 -8.80 -60.85 -9.30
N ALA A 379 -9.56 -60.10 -8.50
CA ALA A 379 -11.02 -60.03 -8.58
C ALA A 379 -11.49 -59.16 -9.76
N ILE A 380 -10.64 -58.21 -10.17
CA ILE A 380 -10.87 -57.28 -11.26
C ILE A 380 -9.64 -57.20 -12.17
N SER A 381 -9.82 -56.70 -13.39
CA SER A 381 -8.76 -56.05 -14.16
C SER A 381 -8.87 -54.55 -13.94
N LEU A 382 -7.76 -53.86 -13.75
CA LEU A 382 -7.68 -52.40 -13.66
C LEU A 382 -6.74 -51.92 -14.77
N ASP A 383 -7.20 -51.02 -15.63
CA ASP A 383 -6.30 -50.29 -16.52
C ASP A 383 -5.68 -49.11 -15.77
N GLY A 384 -4.37 -48.99 -15.86
CA GLY A 384 -3.60 -47.95 -15.18
C GLY A 384 -2.83 -47.04 -16.11
N THR A 385 -3.07 -47.08 -17.43
CA THR A 385 -2.30 -46.28 -18.40
C THR A 385 -3.11 -45.83 -19.62
N GLY A 386 -2.89 -44.58 -20.06
CA GLY A 386 -3.49 -44.01 -21.28
C GLY A 386 -5.01 -43.81 -21.15
N ASP A 387 -5.68 -43.49 -22.26
CA ASP A 387 -7.08 -43.02 -22.30
C ASP A 387 -8.13 -43.89 -21.53
N ASP A 388 -7.80 -45.14 -21.21
CA ASP A 388 -8.65 -46.09 -20.47
C ASP A 388 -8.27 -46.17 -18.97
N ALA A 389 -7.32 -45.36 -18.48
CA ALA A 389 -6.84 -45.37 -17.10
C ALA A 389 -7.99 -45.19 -16.09
N GLY A 390 -7.98 -46.02 -15.05
CA GLY A 390 -9.06 -46.09 -14.06
C GLY A 390 -10.26 -46.93 -14.50
N GLU A 391 -10.23 -47.57 -15.68
CA GLU A 391 -11.25 -48.56 -16.09
C GLU A 391 -11.11 -49.87 -15.31
N VAL A 392 -12.22 -50.32 -14.74
CA VAL A 392 -12.36 -51.53 -13.92
C VAL A 392 -13.26 -52.54 -14.63
N ASP A 393 -12.75 -53.76 -14.81
CA ASP A 393 -13.49 -54.91 -15.35
C ASP A 393 -13.63 -56.02 -14.30
N PRO A 394 -14.85 -56.33 -13.80
CA PRO A 394 -15.08 -57.44 -12.87
C PRO A 394 -14.77 -58.79 -13.50
N LEU A 395 -13.87 -59.58 -12.90
CA LEU A 395 -13.46 -60.87 -13.45
C LEU A 395 -14.01 -62.07 -12.68
N ARG A 396 -14.15 -61.96 -11.36
CA ARG A 396 -14.62 -63.02 -10.46
C ARG A 396 -14.95 -62.46 -9.08
N VAL A 397 -15.76 -63.22 -8.33
CA VAL A 397 -15.99 -62.95 -6.90
C VAL A 397 -14.68 -62.86 -6.13
N GLY A 398 -14.52 -61.78 -5.37
CA GLY A 398 -13.29 -61.48 -4.63
C GLY A 398 -13.28 -60.03 -4.16
N SER A 399 -12.18 -59.60 -3.56
CA SER A 399 -12.02 -58.22 -3.11
C SER A 399 -10.57 -57.75 -3.22
N GLY A 400 -10.38 -56.44 -3.22
CA GLY A 400 -9.07 -55.81 -3.18
C GLY A 400 -9.18 -54.31 -2.97
N THR A 401 -8.03 -53.64 -2.99
CA THR A 401 -7.93 -52.20 -2.83
C THR A 401 -7.34 -51.59 -4.09
N ILE A 402 -8.00 -50.57 -4.63
CA ILE A 402 -7.45 -49.73 -5.68
C ILE A 402 -6.83 -48.50 -5.00
N THR A 403 -5.59 -48.19 -5.34
CA THR A 403 -4.88 -46.98 -4.91
C THR A 403 -4.63 -46.09 -6.12
N VAL A 404 -4.94 -44.81 -5.99
CA VAL A 404 -4.59 -43.78 -6.97
C VAL A 404 -3.54 -42.86 -6.38
N THR A 405 -2.56 -42.41 -7.16
CA THR A 405 -1.53 -41.45 -6.74
C THR A 405 -1.33 -40.37 -7.81
N ASP A 406 -1.34 -39.10 -7.42
CA ASP A 406 -1.10 -37.98 -8.32
C ASP A 406 0.40 -37.71 -8.55
N SER A 407 0.73 -36.71 -9.39
CA SER A 407 2.11 -36.32 -9.68
C SER A 407 2.88 -35.74 -8.49
N ASP A 408 2.16 -35.22 -7.49
CA ASP A 408 2.70 -34.59 -6.29
C ASP A 408 2.93 -35.63 -5.16
N GLY A 409 2.46 -36.86 -5.36
CA GLY A 409 2.65 -37.99 -4.46
C GLY A 409 1.52 -38.18 -3.44
N ASN A 410 0.39 -37.47 -3.61
CA ASN A 410 -0.80 -37.66 -2.81
C ASN A 410 -1.53 -38.92 -3.27
N SER A 411 -2.09 -39.69 -2.34
CA SER A 411 -2.72 -40.97 -2.66
C SER A 411 -4.04 -41.18 -1.93
N GLU A 412 -5.01 -41.81 -2.60
CA GLU A 412 -6.29 -42.23 -2.01
C GLU A 412 -6.61 -43.67 -2.40
N THR A 413 -7.43 -44.35 -1.58
CA THR A 413 -7.80 -45.75 -1.78
C THR A 413 -9.30 -45.97 -1.83
N ILE A 414 -9.75 -46.92 -2.65
CA ILE A 414 -11.12 -47.43 -2.65
C ILE A 414 -11.10 -48.94 -2.53
N PHE A 415 -11.89 -49.47 -1.59
CA PHE A 415 -12.10 -50.90 -1.45
C PHE A 415 -13.15 -51.40 -2.45
N ILE A 416 -12.85 -52.45 -3.21
CA ILE A 416 -13.78 -53.07 -4.15
C ILE A 416 -14.09 -54.51 -3.76
N GLU A 417 -15.37 -54.85 -3.73
CA GLU A 417 -15.88 -56.22 -3.54
C GLU A 417 -16.68 -56.64 -4.77
N VAL A 418 -16.24 -57.68 -5.47
CA VAL A 418 -16.97 -58.33 -6.56
C VAL A 418 -17.80 -59.47 -5.98
N THR A 419 -19.10 -59.46 -6.25
CA THR A 419 -20.09 -60.43 -5.75
C THR A 419 -20.80 -61.15 -6.90
N ASP A 420 -21.48 -62.24 -6.60
CA ASP A 420 -22.32 -63.01 -7.54
C ASP A 420 -23.72 -63.03 -6.91
N ASN A 421 -24.59 -62.08 -7.31
CA ASN A 421 -25.89 -61.84 -6.68
C ASN A 421 -27.07 -62.56 -7.34
#